data_AF-A0A7V9CBI5-F1
#
_entry.id   AF-A0A7V9CBI5-F1
#
_cell.length_a   1.000
_cell.length_b   1.000
_cell.length_c   1.000
_cell.angle_alpha   90.00
_cell.angle_beta   90.00
_cell.angle_gamma   90.00
#
_symmetry.space_group_name_H-M   'P 1'
#
loop_
_entity.id
_entity.type
_entity.pdbx_description
1 polymer ?
#
loop_
_entity_poly.entity_id
_entity_poly.type
_entity_poly.pdbx_seq_one_letter_code
_entity_poly.pdbx_strand_id
1 'polypeptide(L)'
;RELAAVAEGGGERLRELIRRPVQTNEVGRAAALLGGFLLIAARTGLPLRLLELGSSGGLNLRFDRYRYEGSAGSWGDADSPVRVTDTFEGQRPPLDASVAIAERAGCDPRPVDPATEEGRLTLLSYVWPDQPERLRQLEGALEIARRVPVEIEQAPAADWLERRLSEPRPGTTTVGFHSIVMQYLEDEERERVSRTLAAAGSRASAAEPLAHLAMEPGGEHADVRLTAWPEGPECLIATSGYHGRPVRWCRQPDA
;
A
#
# COMPACT_ATOMS: atom_id res chain seq x y z
N ARG A 1 -24.33 -26.80 13.30
CA ARG A 1 -25.70 -26.40 13.72
C ARG A 1 -25.82 -24.88 13.81
N GLU A 2 -24.85 -24.17 14.41
CA GLU A 2 -24.87 -22.69 14.45
C GLU A 2 -24.72 -22.03 13.06
N LEU A 3 -23.82 -22.52 12.20
CA LEU A 3 -23.62 -21.98 10.84
C LEU A 3 -24.88 -22.07 9.95
N ALA A 4 -25.65 -23.16 10.08
CA ALA A 4 -26.91 -23.33 9.36
C ALA A 4 -28.00 -22.38 9.89
N ALA A 5 -28.09 -22.19 11.22
CA ALA A 5 -29.03 -21.25 11.82
C ALA A 5 -28.72 -19.79 11.46
N VAL A 6 -27.44 -19.41 11.39
CA VAL A 6 -27.01 -18.08 10.91
C VAL A 6 -27.35 -17.91 9.42
N ALA A 7 -27.18 -18.95 8.61
CA ALA A 7 -27.53 -18.91 7.19
C ALA A 7 -29.03 -18.79 6.93
N GLU A 8 -29.85 -19.50 7.70
CA GLU A 8 -31.31 -19.49 7.61
C GLU A 8 -31.93 -18.16 8.07
N GLY A 9 -31.33 -17.47 9.06
CA GLY A 9 -31.79 -16.16 9.54
C GLY A 9 -31.22 -14.96 8.78
N GLY A 10 -30.14 -15.12 8.01
CA GLY A 10 -29.36 -14.04 7.39
C GLY A 10 -29.32 -14.04 5.87
N GLY A 11 -30.23 -14.74 5.19
CA GLY A 11 -30.14 -15.05 3.75
C GLY A 11 -29.98 -13.84 2.82
N GLU A 12 -30.65 -12.71 3.07
CA GLU A 12 -30.47 -11.49 2.26
C GLU A 12 -29.10 -10.84 2.48
N ARG A 13 -28.66 -10.71 3.74
CA ARG A 13 -27.34 -10.16 4.08
C ARG A 13 -26.21 -11.02 3.52
N LEU A 14 -26.34 -12.35 3.55
CA LEU A 14 -25.38 -13.26 2.93
C LEU A 14 -25.32 -13.09 1.41
N ARG A 15 -26.46 -12.92 0.74
CA ARG A 15 -26.49 -12.65 -0.72
C ARG A 15 -25.80 -11.34 -1.07
N GLU A 16 -25.96 -10.31 -0.25
CA GLU A 16 -25.25 -9.04 -0.42
C GLU A 16 -23.74 -9.22 -0.26
N LEU A 17 -23.30 -9.89 0.82
CA LEU A 17 -21.88 -10.11 1.10
C LEU A 17 -21.18 -10.96 0.03
N ILE A 18 -21.84 -11.98 -0.52
CA ILE A 18 -21.27 -12.83 -1.59
C ILE A 18 -21.06 -12.04 -2.90
N ARG A 19 -21.81 -10.96 -3.12
CA ARG A 19 -21.63 -10.09 -4.30
C ARG A 19 -20.48 -9.09 -4.13
N ARG A 20 -19.99 -8.87 -2.92
CA ARG A 20 -18.82 -8.03 -2.66
C ARG A 20 -17.56 -8.86 -2.99
N PRO A 21 -16.72 -8.43 -3.94
CA PRO A 21 -15.47 -9.13 -4.18
C PRO A 21 -14.62 -9.05 -2.92
N VAL A 22 -13.84 -10.10 -2.69
CA VAL A 22 -12.86 -10.09 -1.62
C VAL A 22 -11.80 -9.03 -1.94
N GLN A 23 -11.64 -8.05 -1.04
CA GLN A 23 -10.60 -7.04 -1.13
C GLN A 23 -9.53 -7.37 -0.11
N THR A 24 -8.41 -7.91 -0.59
CA THR A 24 -7.30 -8.29 0.30
C THR A 24 -6.48 -7.04 0.63
N ASN A 25 -6.92 -6.24 1.61
CA ASN A 25 -6.16 -5.10 2.13
C ASN A 25 -5.03 -5.60 3.07
N GLU A 26 -4.09 -6.34 2.52
CA GLU A 26 -3.02 -7.01 3.25
C GLU A 26 -2.03 -6.01 3.86
N VAL A 27 -2.01 -5.93 5.19
CA VAL A 27 -1.10 -5.09 5.99
C VAL A 27 0.36 -5.51 5.77
N GLY A 28 0.61 -6.81 5.58
CA GLY A 28 1.96 -7.32 5.33
C GLY A 28 2.62 -6.69 4.11
N ARG A 29 1.87 -6.26 3.08
CA ARG A 29 2.43 -5.63 1.87
C ARG A 29 3.14 -4.31 2.16
N ALA A 30 2.83 -3.65 3.27
CA ALA A 30 3.57 -2.48 3.72
C ALA A 30 5.06 -2.79 3.93
N ALA A 31 5.46 -4.03 4.22
CA ALA A 31 6.87 -4.44 4.31
C ALA A 31 7.60 -4.34 2.97
N ALA A 32 6.97 -4.81 1.91
CA ALA A 32 7.53 -4.79 0.56
C ALA A 32 7.65 -3.35 0.04
N LEU A 33 6.67 -2.49 0.38
CA LEU A 33 6.63 -1.09 -0.03
C LEU A 33 7.53 -0.18 0.82
N LEU A 34 7.77 -0.50 2.10
CA LEU A 34 8.59 0.30 3.02
C LEU A 34 9.89 0.75 2.37
N GLY A 35 10.52 -0.18 1.65
CA GLY A 35 11.73 0.08 0.91
C GLY A 35 11.72 1.23 -0.05
N GLY A 36 10.72 1.26 -0.91
CA GLY A 36 10.54 2.33 -1.87
C GLY A 36 10.37 3.65 -1.15
N PHE A 37 9.53 3.70 -0.10
CA PHE A 37 9.33 4.94 0.67
C PHE A 37 10.61 5.45 1.32
N LEU A 38 11.42 4.57 1.92
CA LEU A 38 12.69 4.96 2.55
C LEU A 38 13.72 5.43 1.52
N LEU A 39 13.81 4.74 0.36
CA LEU A 39 14.68 5.17 -0.74
C LEU A 39 14.26 6.54 -1.28
N ILE A 40 12.97 6.76 -1.50
CA ILE A 40 12.43 8.04 -1.98
C ILE A 40 12.77 9.15 -0.99
N ALA A 41 12.46 8.95 0.30
CA ALA A 41 12.72 9.96 1.34
C ALA A 41 14.21 10.28 1.48
N ALA A 42 15.08 9.26 1.42
CA ALA A 42 16.53 9.46 1.49
C ALA A 42 17.07 10.24 0.28
N ARG A 43 16.53 10.00 -0.91
CA ARG A 43 16.97 10.67 -2.16
C ARG A 43 16.50 12.12 -2.24
N THR A 44 15.24 12.39 -1.88
CA THR A 44 14.66 13.72 -2.07
C THR A 44 14.80 14.60 -0.85
N GLY A 45 14.86 14.03 0.36
CA GLY A 45 14.85 14.78 1.62
C GLY A 45 13.54 15.55 1.87
N LEU A 46 12.48 15.28 1.11
CA LEU A 46 11.19 15.97 1.20
C LEU A 46 10.13 15.10 1.89
N PRO A 47 9.13 15.70 2.55
CA PRO A 47 7.95 14.99 3.01
C PRO A 47 7.22 14.27 1.87
N LEU A 48 6.69 13.08 2.14
CA LEU A 48 5.99 12.25 1.17
C LEU A 48 4.51 12.61 1.12
N ARG A 49 4.00 12.85 -0.09
CA ARG A 49 2.58 12.91 -0.42
C ARG A 49 2.17 11.57 -1.02
N LEU A 50 1.44 10.76 -0.26
CA LEU A 50 1.11 9.39 -0.63
C LEU A 50 -0.24 9.32 -1.36
N LEU A 51 -0.23 8.71 -2.55
CA LEU A 51 -1.41 8.47 -3.38
C LEU A 51 -1.54 6.98 -3.67
N GLU A 52 -2.38 6.25 -2.94
CA GLU A 52 -2.57 4.80 -3.12
C GLU A 52 -3.69 4.50 -4.13
N LEU A 53 -3.41 3.67 -5.14
CA LEU A 53 -4.45 3.16 -6.06
C LEU A 53 -4.96 1.80 -5.59
N GLY A 54 -6.28 1.62 -5.57
CA GLY A 54 -6.93 0.39 -5.11
C GLY A 54 -6.73 0.14 -3.62
N SER A 55 -6.90 1.19 -2.82
CA SER A 55 -6.52 1.19 -1.41
C SER A 55 -7.39 0.29 -0.54
N SER A 56 -8.59 -0.11 -1.00
CA SER A 56 -9.63 -0.74 -0.19
C SER A 56 -9.96 0.05 1.08
N GLY A 57 -9.36 -0.30 2.23
CA GLY A 57 -9.47 0.46 3.49
C GLY A 57 -8.27 1.36 3.81
N GLY A 58 -7.29 1.44 2.90
CA GLY A 58 -6.14 2.33 3.01
C GLY A 58 -5.18 1.97 4.14
N LEU A 59 -5.11 0.69 4.55
CA LEU A 59 -4.23 0.30 5.64
C LEU A 59 -2.74 0.51 5.31
N ASN A 60 -2.32 0.41 4.04
CA ASN A 60 -0.92 0.60 3.66
C ASN A 60 -0.50 2.09 3.58
N LEU A 61 -1.44 3.05 3.49
CA LEU A 61 -1.17 4.49 3.64
C LEU A 61 -0.61 4.88 5.02
N ARG A 62 -0.65 3.96 5.99
CA ARG A 62 -0.19 4.16 7.37
C ARG A 62 1.08 3.37 7.69
N PHE A 63 1.85 3.00 6.66
CA PHE A 63 3.11 2.26 6.80
C PHE A 63 4.05 2.93 7.84
N ASP A 64 4.05 4.27 7.92
CA ASP A 64 4.88 5.05 8.84
C ASP A 64 4.52 4.88 10.31
N ARG A 65 3.38 4.22 10.60
CA ARG A 65 2.89 3.94 11.95
C ARG A 65 3.09 2.48 12.37
N TYR A 66 3.71 1.68 11.52
CA TYR A 66 3.94 0.26 11.78
C TYR A 66 5.37 0.02 12.24
N ARG A 67 5.57 -1.12 12.89
CA ARG A 67 6.89 -1.61 13.28
C ARG A 67 7.32 -2.71 12.32
N TYR A 68 8.51 -2.57 11.76
CA TYR A 68 9.13 -3.55 10.88
C TYR A 68 10.37 -4.11 11.56
N GLU A 69 10.49 -5.43 11.56
CA GLU A 69 11.57 -6.15 12.21
C GLU A 69 12.09 -7.24 11.27
N GLY A 70 13.40 -7.34 11.15
CA GLY A 70 14.07 -8.40 10.43
C GLY A 70 15.47 -8.63 11.00
N SER A 71 16.14 -9.67 10.54
CA SER A 71 17.51 -10.00 10.95
C SER A 71 18.50 -8.87 10.69
N ALA A 72 18.22 -8.03 9.69
CA ALA A 72 19.05 -6.91 9.27
C ALA A 72 18.74 -5.57 9.98
N GLY A 73 17.79 -5.55 10.93
CA GLY A 73 17.44 -4.37 11.73
C GLY A 73 15.93 -4.13 11.84
N SER A 74 15.57 -2.97 12.39
CA SER A 74 14.19 -2.57 12.61
C SER A 74 13.94 -1.13 12.18
N TRP A 75 12.70 -0.81 11.83
CA TRP A 75 12.24 0.55 11.53
C TRP A 75 10.83 0.78 12.05
N GLY A 76 10.54 2.02 12.44
CA GLY A 76 9.24 2.43 12.98
C GLY A 76 9.14 2.34 14.50
N ASP A 77 7.99 2.74 15.02
CA ASP A 77 7.71 2.86 16.45
C ASP A 77 7.74 1.47 17.13
N ALA A 78 8.49 1.33 18.22
CA ALA A 78 8.56 0.09 18.99
C ALA A 78 7.23 -0.29 19.65
N ASP A 79 6.39 0.71 19.94
CA ASP A 79 5.11 0.54 20.62
C ASP A 79 3.94 0.39 19.64
N SER A 80 4.21 0.33 18.33
CA SER A 80 3.16 0.12 17.33
C SER A 80 2.43 -1.22 17.57
N PRO A 81 1.08 -1.21 17.56
CA PRO A 81 0.29 -2.44 17.64
C PRO A 81 0.42 -3.31 16.38
N VAL A 82 0.93 -2.76 15.27
CA VAL A 82 1.27 -3.51 14.06
C VAL A 82 2.75 -3.82 14.07
N ARG A 83 3.07 -5.11 14.17
CA ARG A 83 4.44 -5.62 14.07
C ARG A 83 4.53 -6.57 12.87
N VAL A 84 5.36 -6.20 11.91
CA VAL A 84 5.70 -7.02 10.76
C VAL A 84 7.10 -7.58 11.00
N THR A 85 7.18 -8.86 11.32
CA THR A 85 8.44 -9.56 11.64
C THR A 85 8.94 -10.36 10.44
N ASP A 86 10.22 -10.74 10.49
CA ASP A 86 10.91 -11.48 9.44
C ASP A 86 10.79 -10.80 8.08
N THR A 87 10.89 -9.47 8.12
CA THR A 87 10.53 -8.59 7.00
C THR A 87 11.51 -8.74 5.84
N PHE A 88 12.81 -8.68 6.15
CA PHE A 88 13.88 -8.61 5.16
C PHE A 88 14.78 -9.83 5.24
N GLU A 89 14.97 -10.50 4.10
CA GLU A 89 15.96 -11.55 3.91
C GLU A 89 17.22 -10.98 3.25
N GLY A 90 18.37 -11.12 3.93
CA GLY A 90 19.66 -10.71 3.40
C GLY A 90 19.86 -9.19 3.43
N GLN A 91 19.72 -8.53 2.27
CA GLN A 91 19.89 -7.08 2.17
C GLN A 91 18.70 -6.31 2.77
N ARG A 92 18.94 -5.05 3.12
CA ARG A 92 17.96 -4.19 3.81
C ARG A 92 17.78 -2.83 3.11
N PRO A 93 16.62 -2.18 3.28
CA PRO A 93 16.46 -0.77 2.90
C PRO A 93 17.38 0.14 3.73
N PRO A 94 17.48 1.44 3.38
CA PRO A 94 18.06 2.46 4.25
C PRO A 94 17.15 2.70 5.48
N LEU A 95 17.24 1.81 6.48
CA LEU A 95 16.45 1.87 7.73
C LEU A 95 16.80 3.08 8.62
N ASP A 96 17.79 3.88 8.25
CA ASP A 96 18.17 5.14 8.90
C ASP A 96 17.50 6.36 8.25
N ALA A 97 16.79 6.18 7.14
CA ALA A 97 16.06 7.27 6.49
C ALA A 97 14.93 7.82 7.37
N SER A 98 14.90 9.15 7.52
CA SER A 98 13.81 9.87 8.17
C SER A 98 12.67 10.09 7.17
N VAL A 99 11.45 9.71 7.55
CA VAL A 99 10.25 9.89 6.72
C VAL A 99 9.29 10.85 7.42
N ALA A 100 8.88 11.89 6.70
CA ALA A 100 7.76 12.74 7.08
C ALA A 100 6.62 12.53 6.06
N ILE A 101 5.38 12.47 6.53
CA ILE A 101 4.21 12.34 5.65
C ILE A 101 3.49 13.68 5.58
N ALA A 102 3.45 14.29 4.40
CA ALA A 102 2.70 15.52 4.14
C ALA A 102 1.21 15.24 3.94
N GLU A 103 0.88 14.16 3.24
CA GLU A 103 -0.50 13.84 2.87
C GLU A 103 -0.66 12.33 2.65
N ARG A 104 -1.87 11.84 2.95
CA ARG A 104 -2.33 10.50 2.61
C ARG A 104 -3.66 10.63 1.90
N ALA A 105 -3.76 10.04 0.72
CA ALA A 105 -5.02 9.90 0.02
C ALA A 105 -5.02 8.58 -0.75
N GLY A 106 -6.20 7.98 -0.90
CA GLY A 106 -6.35 6.77 -1.68
C GLY A 106 -7.65 6.77 -2.47
N CYS A 107 -7.78 5.82 -3.40
CA CYS A 107 -9.02 5.55 -4.09
C CYS A 107 -9.29 4.05 -4.20
N ASP A 108 -10.57 3.71 -4.23
CA ASP A 108 -11.04 2.36 -4.54
C ASP A 108 -12.48 2.43 -5.11
N PRO A 109 -12.87 1.62 -6.10
CA PRO A 109 -14.26 1.60 -6.58
C PRO A 109 -15.30 1.18 -5.52
N ARG A 110 -14.87 0.44 -4.50
CA ARG A 110 -15.68 -0.04 -3.37
C ARG A 110 -14.87 0.06 -2.07
N PRO A 111 -14.63 1.28 -1.55
CA PRO A 111 -13.82 1.45 -0.35
C PRO A 111 -14.47 0.74 0.85
N VAL A 112 -13.64 0.31 1.80
CA VAL A 112 -14.09 -0.22 3.09
C VAL A 112 -13.65 0.78 4.14
N ASP A 113 -14.57 1.35 4.93
CA ASP A 113 -14.15 2.27 6.00
C ASP A 113 -13.65 1.49 7.24
N PRO A 114 -12.33 1.46 7.51
CA PRO A 114 -11.77 0.70 8.64
C PRO A 114 -12.12 1.30 10.01
N ALA A 115 -12.63 2.53 10.07
CA ALA A 115 -13.01 3.18 11.33
C ALA A 115 -14.42 2.78 11.79
N THR A 116 -15.25 2.24 10.89
CA THR A 116 -16.59 1.73 11.21
C THR A 116 -16.54 0.28 11.68
N GLU A 117 -17.49 -0.13 12.53
CA GLU A 117 -17.61 -1.52 12.96
C GLU A 117 -17.91 -2.47 11.78
N GLU A 118 -18.73 -2.03 10.81
CA GLU A 118 -19.04 -2.81 9.62
C GLU A 118 -17.81 -3.02 8.73
N GLY A 119 -17.03 -1.97 8.46
CA GLY A 119 -15.81 -2.10 7.67
C GLY A 119 -14.73 -2.90 8.40
N ARG A 120 -14.62 -2.74 9.72
CA ARG A 120 -13.77 -3.56 10.58
C ARG A 120 -14.11 -5.05 10.45
N LEU A 121 -15.38 -5.42 10.63
CA LEU A 121 -15.84 -6.81 10.48
C LEU A 121 -15.64 -7.35 9.06
N THR A 122 -15.89 -6.51 8.05
CA THR A 122 -15.67 -6.86 6.64
C THR A 122 -14.21 -7.23 6.39
N LEU A 123 -13.26 -6.38 6.80
CA LEU A 123 -11.83 -6.63 6.60
C LEU A 123 -11.37 -7.87 7.37
N LEU A 124 -11.82 -8.07 8.61
CA LEU A 124 -11.49 -9.29 9.37
C LEU A 124 -12.00 -10.56 8.67
N SER A 125 -13.17 -10.49 8.02
CA SER A 125 -13.77 -11.66 7.34
C SER A 125 -12.97 -12.16 6.13
N TYR A 126 -12.01 -11.37 5.64
CA TYR A 126 -11.14 -11.74 4.52
C TYR A 126 -9.84 -12.44 4.96
N VAL A 127 -9.64 -12.66 6.26
CA VAL A 127 -8.51 -13.40 6.81
C VAL A 127 -8.95 -14.79 7.23
N TRP A 128 -8.20 -15.81 6.83
CA TRP A 128 -8.53 -17.19 7.17
C TRP A 128 -8.26 -17.47 8.67
N PRO A 129 -9.06 -18.32 9.33
CA PRO A 129 -8.90 -18.60 10.77
C PRO A 129 -7.55 -19.19 11.19
N ASP A 130 -6.85 -19.86 10.28
CA ASP A 130 -5.54 -20.49 10.48
C ASP A 130 -4.36 -19.51 10.33
N GLN A 131 -4.64 -18.22 10.15
CA GLN A 131 -3.63 -17.16 9.94
C GLN A 131 -3.62 -16.14 11.08
N PRO A 132 -3.33 -16.56 12.32
CA PRO A 132 -3.45 -15.70 13.51
C PRO A 132 -2.50 -14.51 13.49
N GLU A 133 -1.37 -14.61 12.79
CA GLU A 133 -0.44 -13.49 12.63
C GLU A 133 -1.01 -12.37 11.75
N ARG A 134 -1.55 -12.73 10.57
CA ARG A 134 -2.23 -11.78 9.67
C ARG A 134 -3.41 -11.11 10.37
N LEU A 135 -4.15 -11.88 11.18
CA LEU A 135 -5.25 -11.34 11.97
C LEU A 135 -4.78 -10.29 12.98
N ARG A 136 -3.73 -10.56 13.76
CA ARG A 136 -3.15 -9.60 14.71
C ARG A 136 -2.65 -8.32 14.02
N GLN A 137 -1.97 -8.45 12.88
CA GLN A 137 -1.51 -7.31 12.10
C GLN A 137 -2.68 -6.45 11.62
N LEU A 138 -3.76 -7.09 11.14
CA LEU A 138 -4.96 -6.40 10.71
C LEU A 138 -5.67 -5.70 11.88
N GLU A 139 -5.82 -6.35 13.03
CA GLU A 139 -6.41 -5.74 14.23
C GLU A 139 -5.65 -4.50 14.69
N GLY A 140 -4.31 -4.57 14.73
CA GLY A 140 -3.47 -3.42 15.03
C GLY A 140 -3.58 -2.31 13.98
N ALA A 141 -3.70 -2.65 12.70
CA ALA A 141 -3.84 -1.68 11.63
C ALA A 141 -5.20 -0.96 11.71
N LEU A 142 -6.26 -1.67 12.11
CA LEU A 142 -7.59 -1.11 12.36
C LEU A 142 -7.60 -0.19 13.60
N GLU A 143 -6.79 -0.47 14.62
CA GLU A 143 -6.57 0.45 15.75
C GLU A 143 -5.89 1.74 15.29
N ILE A 144 -4.83 1.63 14.50
CA ILE A 144 -4.12 2.79 13.95
C ILE A 144 -5.04 3.59 13.01
N ALA A 145 -5.83 2.92 12.17
CA ALA A 145 -6.73 3.58 11.23
C ALA A 145 -7.78 4.48 11.91
N ARG A 146 -8.23 4.09 13.11
CA ARG A 146 -9.12 4.91 13.95
C ARG A 146 -8.45 6.16 14.52
N ARG A 147 -7.13 6.12 14.75
CA ARG A 147 -6.35 7.25 15.28
C ARG A 147 -5.81 8.16 14.19
N VAL A 148 -5.61 7.62 12.98
CA VAL A 148 -5.02 8.30 11.83
C VAL A 148 -6.01 8.19 10.68
N PRO A 149 -7.07 9.01 10.63
CA PRO A 149 -8.05 8.95 9.56
C PRO A 149 -7.41 9.30 8.22
N VAL A 150 -7.84 8.61 7.16
CA VAL A 150 -7.42 8.85 5.77
C VAL A 150 -8.65 8.70 4.90
N GLU A 151 -8.87 9.66 4.01
CA GLU A 151 -9.97 9.62 3.06
C GLU A 151 -9.61 8.68 1.89
N ILE A 152 -10.46 7.68 1.68
CA ILE A 152 -10.41 6.80 0.51
C ILE A 152 -11.59 7.15 -0.37
N GLU A 153 -11.30 7.80 -1.50
CA GLU A 153 -12.34 8.24 -2.41
C GLU A 153 -12.93 7.06 -3.18
N GLN A 154 -14.26 7.02 -3.30
CA GLN A 154 -14.92 6.05 -4.16
C GLN A 154 -14.80 6.49 -5.63
N ALA A 155 -13.74 6.06 -6.30
CA ALA A 155 -13.44 6.45 -7.68
C ALA A 155 -12.62 5.39 -8.42
N PRO A 156 -12.73 5.33 -9.77
CA PRO A 156 -11.76 4.64 -10.62
C PRO A 156 -10.34 5.21 -10.41
N ALA A 157 -9.34 4.35 -10.52
CA ALA A 157 -7.94 4.69 -10.25
C ALA A 157 -7.41 5.75 -11.24
N ALA A 158 -7.75 5.61 -12.52
CA ALA A 158 -7.30 6.55 -13.55
C ALA A 158 -7.85 7.96 -13.33
N ASP A 159 -9.18 8.08 -13.20
CA ASP A 159 -9.86 9.38 -13.02
C ASP A 159 -9.37 10.09 -11.75
N TRP A 160 -9.21 9.33 -10.66
CA TRP A 160 -8.72 9.86 -9.41
C TRP A 160 -7.29 10.36 -9.54
N LEU A 161 -6.38 9.55 -10.09
CA LEU A 161 -4.97 9.90 -10.21
C LEU A 161 -4.75 11.11 -11.12
N GLU A 162 -5.50 11.21 -12.23
CA GLU A 162 -5.46 12.36 -13.15
C GLU A 162 -5.78 13.66 -12.42
N ARG A 163 -6.85 13.69 -11.60
CA ARG A 163 -7.17 14.86 -10.78
C ARG A 163 -6.09 15.16 -9.76
N ARG A 164 -5.62 14.15 -9.03
CA ARG A 164 -4.63 14.34 -7.94
C ARG A 164 -3.26 14.80 -8.43
N LEU A 165 -2.85 14.41 -9.64
CA LEU A 165 -1.60 14.85 -10.26
C LEU A 165 -1.75 16.14 -11.11
N SER A 166 -2.98 16.66 -11.26
CA SER A 166 -3.21 17.99 -11.82
C SER A 166 -3.02 19.12 -10.80
N GLU A 167 -2.95 18.79 -9.51
CA GLU A 167 -2.71 19.72 -8.41
C GLU A 167 -1.26 19.65 -7.92
N PRO A 168 -0.41 20.64 -8.25
CA PRO A 168 0.96 20.67 -7.78
C PRO A 168 1.04 20.81 -6.25
N ARG A 169 2.07 20.21 -5.66
CA ARG A 169 2.43 20.31 -4.24
C ARG A 169 3.95 20.51 -4.07
N PRO A 170 4.48 21.71 -4.39
CA PRO A 170 5.89 22.02 -4.21
C PRO A 170 6.36 21.79 -2.78
N GLY A 171 7.61 21.34 -2.62
CA GLY A 171 8.20 21.01 -1.31
C GLY A 171 7.79 19.64 -0.78
N THR A 172 7.13 18.81 -1.59
CA THR A 172 6.83 17.41 -1.27
C THR A 172 7.26 16.49 -2.41
N THR A 173 7.54 15.23 -2.10
CA THR A 173 7.64 14.18 -3.11
C THR A 173 6.31 13.46 -3.22
N THR A 174 5.65 13.57 -4.38
CA THR A 174 4.42 12.81 -4.63
C THR A 174 4.78 11.37 -4.93
N VAL A 175 4.16 10.42 -4.25
CA VAL A 175 4.36 8.98 -4.45
C VAL A 175 3.02 8.35 -4.85
N GLY A 176 2.86 8.08 -6.14
CA GLY A 176 1.80 7.21 -6.63
C GLY A 176 2.21 5.77 -6.37
N PHE A 177 1.44 5.04 -5.56
CA PHE A 177 1.79 3.66 -5.24
C PHE A 177 0.59 2.72 -5.24
N HIS A 178 0.87 1.44 -5.38
CA HIS A 178 -0.15 0.40 -5.36
C HIS A 178 0.45 -0.98 -5.10
N SER A 179 -0.42 -1.92 -4.72
CA SER A 179 -0.01 -3.30 -4.48
C SER A 179 -1.07 -4.31 -4.92
N ILE A 180 -0.71 -5.16 -5.90
CA ILE A 180 -1.56 -6.19 -6.49
C ILE A 180 -2.92 -5.58 -6.90
N VAL A 181 -2.91 -4.41 -7.55
CA VAL A 181 -4.12 -3.76 -8.04
C VAL A 181 -4.24 -3.91 -9.54
N MET A 182 -3.12 -3.89 -10.25
CA MET A 182 -3.10 -3.72 -11.69
C MET A 182 -3.88 -4.84 -12.39
N GLN A 183 -3.77 -6.09 -11.95
CA GLN A 183 -4.52 -7.22 -12.52
C GLN A 183 -6.05 -7.11 -12.42
N TYR A 184 -6.58 -6.21 -11.58
CA TYR A 184 -8.02 -5.97 -11.43
C TYR A 184 -8.52 -4.80 -12.26
N LEU A 185 -7.63 -4.03 -12.89
CA LEU A 185 -7.98 -2.94 -13.77
C LEU A 185 -8.19 -3.44 -15.20
N GLU A 186 -9.21 -2.89 -15.85
CA GLU A 186 -9.40 -3.04 -17.30
C GLU A 186 -8.20 -2.43 -18.05
N ASP A 187 -7.91 -2.94 -19.25
CA ASP A 187 -6.72 -2.54 -20.01
C ASP A 187 -6.66 -1.02 -20.27
N GLU A 188 -7.80 -0.42 -20.62
CA GLU A 188 -7.90 1.03 -20.83
C GLU A 188 -7.56 1.82 -19.56
N GLU A 189 -8.02 1.37 -18.40
CA GLU A 189 -7.75 2.04 -17.12
C GLU A 189 -6.27 1.92 -16.74
N ARG A 190 -5.67 0.73 -16.93
CA ARG A 190 -4.23 0.49 -16.70
C ARG A 190 -3.35 1.38 -17.59
N GLU A 191 -3.69 1.50 -18.86
CA GLU A 191 -3.00 2.37 -19.81
C GLU A 191 -3.14 3.85 -19.42
N ARG A 192 -4.32 4.29 -18.98
CA ARG A 192 -4.54 5.65 -18.49
C ARG A 192 -3.73 5.96 -17.24
N VAL A 193 -3.66 5.06 -16.27
CA VAL A 193 -2.80 5.23 -15.07
C VAL A 193 -1.34 5.39 -15.48
N SER A 194 -0.86 4.52 -16.37
CA SER A 194 0.54 4.54 -16.85
C SER A 194 0.87 5.84 -17.60
N ARG A 195 -0.01 6.28 -18.50
CA ARG A 195 0.13 7.56 -19.23
C ARG A 195 0.11 8.76 -18.30
N THR A 196 -0.76 8.75 -17.29
CA THR A 196 -0.90 9.82 -16.32
C THR A 196 0.36 9.99 -15.47
N LEU A 197 0.92 8.87 -14.98
CA LEU A 197 2.21 8.87 -14.25
C LEU A 197 3.36 9.36 -15.14
N ALA A 198 3.46 8.88 -16.38
CA ALA A 198 4.52 9.31 -17.30
C ALA A 198 4.42 10.80 -17.64
N ALA A 199 3.20 11.30 -17.88
CA ALA A 199 2.98 12.72 -18.18
C ALA A 199 3.27 13.61 -16.96
N ALA A 200 2.93 13.18 -15.75
CA ALA A 200 3.29 13.90 -14.54
C ALA A 200 4.80 13.86 -14.28
N GLY A 201 5.43 12.70 -14.49
CA GLY A 201 6.88 12.52 -14.37
C GLY A 201 7.69 13.42 -15.30
N SER A 202 7.22 13.68 -16.53
CA SER A 202 7.89 14.61 -17.46
C SER A 202 7.84 16.08 -17.02
N ARG A 203 6.97 16.43 -16.07
CA ARG A 203 6.88 17.76 -15.45
C ARG A 203 7.53 17.83 -14.07
N ALA A 204 7.95 16.69 -13.50
CA ALA A 204 8.54 16.62 -12.18
C ALA A 204 9.89 17.35 -12.16
N SER A 205 10.22 17.91 -11.00
CA SER A 205 11.47 18.65 -10.78
C SER A 205 12.03 18.34 -9.40
N ALA A 206 13.24 18.80 -9.10
CA ALA A 206 13.79 18.64 -7.74
C ALA A 206 12.93 19.31 -6.64
N ALA A 207 12.17 20.37 -6.97
CA ALA A 207 11.26 21.04 -6.04
C ALA A 207 9.92 20.33 -5.87
N GLU A 208 9.56 19.46 -6.83
CA GLU A 208 8.34 18.69 -6.82
C GLU A 208 8.57 17.32 -7.51
N PRO A 209 9.28 16.41 -6.84
CA PRO A 209 9.59 15.10 -7.40
C PRO A 209 8.35 14.21 -7.44
N LEU A 210 8.33 13.28 -8.40
CA LEU A 210 7.32 12.23 -8.50
C LEU A 210 8.00 10.88 -8.37
N ALA A 211 7.38 9.95 -7.64
CA ALA A 211 7.75 8.55 -7.63
C ALA A 211 6.53 7.68 -7.93
N HIS A 212 6.75 6.63 -8.72
CA HIS A 212 5.82 5.54 -8.90
C HIS A 212 6.40 4.28 -8.25
N LEU A 213 5.73 3.80 -7.21
CA LEU A 213 6.12 2.60 -6.45
C LEU A 213 5.08 1.50 -6.64
N ALA A 214 5.45 0.42 -7.32
CA ALA A 214 4.55 -0.68 -7.65
C ALA A 214 4.98 -1.97 -6.95
N MET A 215 4.04 -2.67 -6.32
CA MET A 215 4.21 -4.08 -5.93
C MET A 215 3.22 -4.93 -6.74
N GLU A 216 3.67 -5.60 -7.80
CA GLU A 216 2.78 -6.30 -8.74
C GLU A 216 3.27 -7.73 -9.06
N PRO A 217 2.40 -8.64 -9.53
CA PRO A 217 2.81 -10.01 -9.88
C PRO A 217 3.98 -10.06 -10.87
N GLY A 218 5.06 -10.75 -10.49
CA GLY A 218 6.26 -11.02 -11.29
C GLY A 218 6.46 -12.51 -11.61
N GLY A 219 5.45 -13.35 -11.37
CA GLY A 219 5.51 -14.82 -11.53
C GLY A 219 5.27 -15.54 -10.20
N GLU A 220 6.27 -16.25 -9.67
CA GLU A 220 6.16 -16.94 -8.38
C GLU A 220 6.11 -15.97 -7.18
N HIS A 221 6.55 -14.72 -7.40
CA HIS A 221 6.63 -13.65 -6.40
C HIS A 221 6.08 -12.35 -6.99
N ALA A 222 5.86 -11.36 -6.13
CA ALA A 222 5.59 -9.98 -6.53
C ALA A 222 6.92 -9.24 -6.73
N ASP A 223 7.01 -8.46 -7.81
CA ASP A 223 8.06 -7.50 -8.05
C ASP A 223 7.73 -6.18 -7.35
N VAL A 224 8.72 -5.59 -6.69
CA VAL A 224 8.65 -4.23 -6.16
C VAL A 224 9.49 -3.32 -7.05
N ARG A 225 8.85 -2.45 -7.81
CA ARG A 225 9.50 -1.58 -8.81
C ARG A 225 9.30 -0.12 -8.44
N LEU A 226 10.35 0.68 -8.67
CA LEU A 226 10.37 2.11 -8.40
C LEU A 226 10.80 2.86 -9.66
N THR A 227 9.99 3.80 -10.10
CA THR A 227 10.40 4.86 -11.04
C THR A 227 10.39 6.18 -10.29
N ALA A 228 11.47 6.96 -10.38
CA ALA A 228 11.58 8.25 -9.71
C ALA A 228 11.97 9.32 -10.73
N TRP A 229 11.19 10.39 -10.78
CA TRP A 229 11.42 11.56 -11.62
C TRP A 229 11.86 12.75 -10.75
N PRO A 230 12.81 13.57 -11.23
CA PRO A 230 13.33 13.60 -12.60
C PRO A 230 14.46 12.61 -12.89
N GLU A 231 14.99 11.88 -11.91
CA GLU A 231 16.34 11.32 -12.00
C GLU A 231 16.51 9.95 -12.67
N GLY A 232 15.51 9.06 -12.79
CA GLY A 232 15.83 7.67 -13.10
C GLY A 232 14.81 6.80 -13.83
N PRO A 233 15.29 5.79 -14.59
CA PRO A 233 14.44 4.77 -15.20
C PRO A 233 13.80 3.88 -14.12
N GLU A 234 12.82 3.09 -14.54
CA GLU A 234 12.23 2.07 -13.66
C GLU A 234 13.29 1.07 -13.19
N CYS A 235 13.31 0.80 -11.89
CA CYS A 235 14.22 -0.14 -11.24
C CYS A 235 13.44 -1.20 -10.44
N LEU A 236 13.82 -2.47 -10.56
CA LEU A 236 13.42 -3.52 -9.62
C LEU A 236 14.21 -3.34 -8.32
N ILE A 237 13.54 -3.02 -7.22
CA ILE A 237 14.18 -2.74 -5.92
C ILE A 237 14.08 -3.91 -4.95
N ALA A 238 13.06 -4.75 -5.08
CA ALA A 238 12.90 -5.97 -4.29
C ALA A 238 11.96 -6.97 -4.98
N THR A 239 11.96 -8.20 -4.49
CA THR A 239 10.89 -9.17 -4.71
C THR A 239 10.24 -9.51 -3.37
N SER A 240 8.97 -9.92 -3.40
CA SER A 240 8.22 -10.24 -2.18
C SER A 240 7.23 -11.38 -2.42
N GLY A 241 6.88 -12.14 -1.38
CA GLY A 241 5.64 -12.92 -1.43
C GLY A 241 4.42 -12.00 -1.63
N TYR A 242 3.32 -12.52 -2.16
CA TYR A 242 2.09 -11.76 -2.47
C TYR A 242 1.44 -11.09 -1.25
N HIS A 243 1.75 -11.59 -0.05
CA HIS A 243 1.32 -11.02 1.23
C HIS A 243 2.35 -10.10 1.88
N GLY A 244 3.41 -9.73 1.17
CA GLY A 244 4.44 -8.80 1.63
C GLY A 244 5.65 -9.44 2.31
N ARG A 245 5.71 -10.78 2.42
CA ARG A 245 6.83 -11.51 3.03
C ARG A 245 7.08 -12.86 2.34
N PRO A 246 8.33 -13.35 2.29
CA PRO A 246 9.56 -12.61 2.66
C PRO A 246 9.86 -11.50 1.66
N VAL A 247 10.55 -10.43 2.07
CA VAL A 247 11.04 -9.37 1.16
C VAL A 247 12.53 -9.59 0.90
N ARG A 248 12.89 -9.74 -0.38
CA ARG A 248 14.28 -9.88 -0.83
C ARG A 248 14.69 -8.65 -1.61
N TRP A 249 15.62 -7.91 -1.05
CA TRP A 249 16.15 -6.69 -1.66
C TRP A 249 17.08 -6.99 -2.82
N CYS A 250 16.86 -6.27 -3.93
CA CYS A 250 17.76 -6.28 -5.05
C CYS A 250 18.94 -5.36 -4.74
N ARG A 251 20.15 -5.81 -5.08
CA ARG A 251 21.35 -4.97 -5.02
C ARG A 251 21.11 -3.77 -5.94
N GLN A 252 21.06 -2.57 -5.36
CA GLN A 252 21.04 -1.37 -6.17
C GLN A 252 22.42 -1.26 -6.85
N PRO A 253 22.49 -0.88 -8.14
CA PRO A 253 23.75 -0.43 -8.71
C PRO A 253 24.29 0.67 -7.80
N ASP A 254 25.57 0.62 -7.46
CA ASP A 254 26.19 1.64 -6.61
C ASP A 254 25.85 3.03 -7.21
N ALA A 255 25.21 3.87 -6.39
CA ALA A 255 24.82 5.23 -6.75
C ALA A 255 26.04 6.13 -6.96
#